data_AF-A0A4U9I0A6-F1
#
_entry.id   AF-A0A4U9I0A6-F1
#
_cell.length_a   1.000
_cell.length_b   1.000
_cell.length_c   1.000
_cell.angle_alpha   90.00
_cell.angle_beta   90.00
_cell.angle_gamma   90.00
#
_symmetry.space_group_name_H-M   'P 1'
#
loop_
_entity.id
_entity.type
_entity.pdbx_description
1 polymer ?
#
loop_
_entity_poly.entity_id
_entity_poly.type
_entity_poly.pdbx_seq_one_letter_code
_entity_poly.pdbx_strand_id
1 'polypeptide(L)'
;MMMENMNIVTAEQQAPNTISASNAIFNVQALTQLQAVAGLMAQAAVTVPEHLRGNPADCMAIIMQAMQWGMNPYAVAQKTHLVNGVLGYEAQLVNAVISSSNAIVGRFHYEYEGDWSKCASMREEIVKKPAKGGGTYDKKEMVRGWTSADEQGLSVRVGAVIRGESEITWGEPVFLSSVITRNSPLWISNPKQQIAYLALKYWARLYCPAVVLGVYTPDEVEQRAEKEINPAPSPAREPG
;
A
#
# COMPACT_ATOMS: atom_id res chain seq x y z
N MET A 1 -15.84 -18.69 -68.38
CA MET A 1 -16.87 -18.61 -67.33
C MET A 1 -16.16 -18.85 -66.01
N MET A 2 -16.14 -17.81 -65.18
CA MET A 2 -15.74 -17.67 -63.76
C MET A 2 -14.38 -18.21 -63.28
N MET A 3 -13.46 -17.26 -63.07
CA MET A 3 -12.49 -17.28 -61.97
C MET A 3 -13.24 -17.14 -60.65
N GLU A 4 -12.91 -17.96 -59.65
CA GLU A 4 -13.19 -17.65 -58.25
C GLU A 4 -11.86 -17.58 -57.50
N ASN A 5 -11.38 -16.36 -57.30
CA ASN A 5 -10.37 -16.05 -56.29
C ASN A 5 -11.07 -16.07 -54.93
N MET A 6 -10.87 -17.13 -54.15
CA MET A 6 -11.28 -17.15 -52.75
C MET A 6 -10.05 -16.94 -51.86
N ASN A 7 -9.68 -15.67 -51.69
CA ASN A 7 -8.81 -15.24 -50.61
C ASN A 7 -9.57 -15.42 -49.29
N ILE A 8 -9.46 -16.60 -48.68
CA ILE A 8 -9.85 -16.79 -47.29
C ILE A 8 -8.75 -16.15 -46.46
N VAL A 9 -8.98 -14.89 -46.08
CA VAL A 9 -8.22 -14.26 -45.00
C VAL A 9 -8.61 -15.01 -43.73
N THR A 10 -7.79 -15.98 -43.32
CA THR A 10 -7.77 -16.45 -41.94
C THR A 10 -7.45 -15.23 -41.08
N ALA A 11 -8.48 -14.64 -40.49
CA ALA A 11 -8.32 -13.78 -39.34
C ALA A 11 -7.75 -14.65 -38.22
N GLU A 12 -6.43 -14.78 -38.17
CA GLU A 12 -5.75 -15.10 -36.93
C GLU A 12 -6.28 -14.09 -35.91
N GLN A 13 -7.09 -14.56 -34.96
CA GLN A 13 -7.31 -13.86 -33.72
C GLN A 13 -5.95 -13.79 -33.04
N GLN A 14 -5.14 -12.79 -33.42
CA GLN A 14 -4.02 -12.35 -32.62
C GLN A 14 -4.63 -11.92 -31.29
N ALA A 15 -4.58 -12.83 -30.32
CA ALA A 15 -4.69 -12.46 -28.92
C ALA A 15 -3.77 -11.23 -28.73
N PRO A 16 -4.24 -10.16 -28.06
CA PRO A 16 -3.40 -8.98 -27.87
C PRO A 16 -2.05 -9.43 -27.34
N ASN A 17 -0.97 -9.06 -28.01
CA ASN A 17 0.40 -9.36 -27.58
C ASN A 17 0.60 -8.71 -26.20
N THR A 18 0.29 -9.42 -25.13
CA THR A 18 0.54 -8.98 -23.77
C THR A 18 2.04 -9.02 -23.56
N ILE A 19 2.69 -7.87 -23.74
CA ILE A 19 4.11 -7.71 -23.43
C ILE A 19 4.25 -7.94 -21.93
N SER A 20 4.85 -9.06 -21.55
CA SER A 20 5.20 -9.34 -20.15
C SER A 20 6.24 -8.33 -19.67
N ALA A 21 6.13 -7.86 -18.42
CA ALA A 21 7.07 -6.89 -17.83
C ALA A 21 8.54 -7.31 -18.02
N SER A 22 8.84 -8.60 -17.83
CA SER A 22 10.17 -9.17 -18.05
C SER A 22 10.66 -8.98 -19.49
N ASN A 23 9.81 -9.21 -20.50
CA ASN A 23 10.18 -9.03 -21.91
C ASN A 23 10.33 -7.55 -22.29
N ALA A 24 9.59 -6.66 -21.64
CA ALA A 24 9.69 -5.23 -21.88
C ALA A 24 11.03 -4.66 -21.40
N ILE A 25 11.53 -5.11 -20.25
CA ILE A 25 12.79 -4.60 -19.66
C ILE A 25 14.00 -4.93 -20.53
N PHE A 26 14.05 -6.13 -21.11
CA PHE A 26 15.18 -6.57 -21.92
C PHE A 26 15.06 -6.19 -23.40
N ASN A 27 13.97 -5.52 -23.78
CA ASN A 27 13.75 -5.05 -25.15
C ASN A 27 13.87 -3.53 -25.19
N VAL A 28 14.94 -3.03 -25.80
CA VAL A 28 15.23 -1.59 -25.91
C VAL A 28 14.08 -0.83 -26.56
N GLN A 29 13.45 -1.40 -27.59
CA GLN A 29 12.33 -0.74 -28.25
C GLN A 29 11.09 -0.67 -27.36
N ALA A 30 10.80 -1.72 -26.59
CA ALA A 30 9.74 -1.69 -25.60
C ALA A 30 10.02 -0.64 -24.50
N LEU A 31 11.26 -0.55 -24.01
CA LEU A 31 11.66 0.48 -23.05
C LEU A 31 11.42 1.90 -23.58
N THR A 32 11.76 2.18 -24.84
CA THR A 32 11.49 3.49 -25.45
C THR A 32 10.00 3.80 -25.53
N GLN A 33 9.16 2.82 -25.87
CA GLN A 33 7.71 3.00 -25.90
C GLN A 33 7.15 3.26 -24.49
N LEU A 34 7.63 2.51 -23.49
CA LEU A 34 7.22 2.71 -22.11
C LEU A 34 7.66 4.09 -21.57
N GLN A 35 8.84 4.58 -21.97
CA GLN A 35 9.29 5.94 -21.64
C GLN A 35 8.34 7.02 -22.20
N ALA A 36 7.82 6.82 -23.43
CA ALA A 36 6.82 7.74 -24.00
C ALA A 36 5.49 7.72 -23.21
N VAL A 37 5.01 6.53 -22.83
CA VAL A 37 3.81 6.38 -22.00
C VAL A 37 4.01 7.02 -20.61
N ALA A 38 5.19 6.84 -20.01
CA ALA A 38 5.53 7.47 -18.73
C ALA A 38 5.55 9.00 -18.82
N GLY A 39 6.07 9.55 -19.92
CA GLY A 39 6.04 10.98 -20.20
C GLY A 39 4.60 11.52 -20.33
N LEU A 40 3.69 10.76 -20.96
CA LEU A 40 2.27 11.11 -21.03
C LEU A 40 1.59 11.02 -19.65
N MET A 41 1.89 9.97 -18.89
CA MET A 41 1.35 9.77 -17.54
C MET A 41 1.76 10.92 -16.60
N ALA A 42 3.01 11.37 -16.66
CA ALA A 42 3.51 12.48 -15.85
C ALA A 42 2.82 13.83 -16.16
N GLN A 43 2.22 14.00 -17.35
CA GLN A 43 1.48 15.20 -17.73
C GLN A 43 0.03 15.20 -17.21
N ALA A 44 -0.47 14.08 -16.71
CA ALA A 44 -1.85 13.98 -16.25
C ALA A 44 -2.06 14.80 -14.97
N ALA A 45 -2.92 15.83 -15.05
CA ALA A 45 -3.13 16.75 -13.95
C ALA A 45 -4.06 16.21 -12.84
N VAL A 46 -5.04 15.38 -13.22
CA VAL A 46 -6.15 14.95 -12.34
C VAL A 46 -6.07 13.47 -11.98
N THR A 47 -5.70 12.61 -12.92
CA THR A 47 -5.76 11.15 -12.76
C THR A 47 -4.49 10.55 -12.16
N VAL A 48 -3.44 11.35 -11.96
CA VAL A 48 -2.15 10.96 -11.39
C VAL A 48 -1.86 11.81 -10.14
N PRO A 49 -1.44 11.19 -9.02
CA PRO A 49 -1.11 11.90 -7.79
C PRO A 49 -0.01 12.95 -7.94
N GLU A 50 -0.05 13.96 -7.06
CA GLU A 50 0.86 15.10 -7.10
C GLU A 50 2.34 14.73 -7.09
N HIS A 51 2.73 13.71 -6.31
CA HIS A 51 4.13 13.26 -6.23
C HIS A 51 4.65 12.55 -7.50
N LEU A 52 3.78 12.19 -8.45
CA LEU A 52 4.16 11.58 -9.73
C LEU A 52 4.06 12.58 -10.90
N ARG A 53 3.33 13.70 -10.74
CA ARG A 53 3.14 14.71 -11.78
C ARG A 53 4.48 15.38 -12.11
N GLY A 54 4.77 15.51 -13.40
CA GLY A 54 6.04 16.06 -13.87
C GLY A 54 7.25 15.16 -13.61
N ASN A 55 7.08 13.93 -13.10
CA ASN A 55 8.15 12.96 -12.91
C ASN A 55 7.94 11.69 -13.77
N PRO A 56 8.40 11.71 -15.04
CA PRO A 56 8.31 10.56 -15.92
C PRO A 56 9.08 9.33 -15.42
N ALA A 57 10.16 9.50 -14.65
CA ALA A 57 10.94 8.37 -14.14
C ALA A 57 10.14 7.59 -13.08
N ASP A 58 9.49 8.29 -12.16
CA ASP A 58 8.62 7.65 -11.17
C ASP A 58 7.38 7.04 -11.84
N CYS A 59 6.79 7.73 -12.82
CA CYS A 59 5.67 7.16 -13.61
C CYS A 59 6.08 5.87 -14.34
N MET A 60 7.30 5.82 -14.91
CA MET A 60 7.85 4.62 -15.54
C MET A 60 7.96 3.47 -14.55
N ALA A 61 8.45 3.73 -13.33
CA ALA A 61 8.52 2.72 -12.28
C ALA A 61 7.13 2.16 -11.93
N ILE A 62 6.11 3.03 -11.81
CA ILE A 62 4.72 2.59 -11.61
C ILE A 62 4.20 1.75 -12.77
N ILE A 63 4.48 2.16 -14.01
CA ILE A 63 4.05 1.41 -15.20
C ILE A 63 4.66 0.01 -15.19
N MET A 64 5.96 -0.09 -14.94
CA MET A 64 6.65 -1.38 -14.87
C MET A 64 6.11 -2.26 -13.74
N GLN A 65 5.84 -1.68 -12.56
CA GLN A 65 5.25 -2.39 -11.44
C GLN A 65 3.83 -2.87 -11.74
N ALA A 66 3.02 -2.02 -12.38
CA ALA A 66 1.66 -2.37 -12.80
C ALA A 66 1.67 -3.48 -13.85
N MET A 67 2.60 -3.44 -14.81
CA MET A 67 2.78 -4.53 -15.79
C MET A 67 3.15 -5.85 -15.10
N GLN A 68 4.01 -5.82 -14.08
CA GLN A 68 4.38 -7.01 -13.31
C GLN A 68 3.17 -7.63 -12.59
N TRP A 69 2.25 -6.80 -12.11
CA TRP A 69 1.00 -7.26 -11.49
C TRP A 69 -0.15 -7.50 -12.50
N GLY A 70 0.05 -7.20 -13.78
CA GLY A 70 -1.01 -7.26 -14.80
C GLY A 70 -2.14 -6.25 -14.55
N MET A 71 -1.83 -5.10 -13.95
CA MET A 71 -2.78 -4.06 -13.56
C MET A 71 -2.66 -2.79 -14.41
N ASN A 72 -3.71 -1.97 -14.38
CA ASN A 72 -3.72 -0.65 -15.01
C ASN A 72 -2.77 0.31 -14.27
N PRO A 73 -1.79 0.95 -14.94
CA PRO A 73 -0.80 1.82 -14.29
C PRO A 73 -1.41 3.06 -13.63
N TYR A 74 -2.48 3.63 -14.18
CA TYR A 74 -3.17 4.77 -13.56
C TYR A 74 -3.89 4.36 -12.28
N ALA A 75 -4.50 3.17 -12.25
CA ALA A 75 -5.14 2.66 -11.04
C ALA A 75 -4.12 2.33 -9.94
N VAL A 76 -2.97 1.78 -10.31
CA VAL A 76 -1.85 1.55 -9.37
C VAL A 76 -1.33 2.88 -8.84
N ALA A 77 -1.09 3.88 -9.70
CA ALA A 77 -0.61 5.20 -9.29
C ALA A 77 -1.53 5.86 -8.26
N GLN A 78 -2.84 5.83 -8.47
CA GLN A 78 -3.83 6.40 -7.54
C GLN A 78 -3.81 5.78 -6.14
N LYS A 79 -3.16 4.62 -5.99
CA LYS A 79 -3.00 3.91 -4.72
C LYS A 79 -1.59 4.03 -4.15
N THR A 80 -0.83 5.03 -4.60
CA THR A 80 0.49 5.36 -4.06
C THR A 80 0.46 6.59 -3.17
N HIS A 81 1.41 6.68 -2.26
CA HIS A 81 1.62 7.83 -1.39
C HIS A 81 3.12 8.03 -1.17
N LEU A 82 3.51 9.26 -0.86
CA LEU A 82 4.89 9.62 -0.53
C LEU A 82 5.01 9.89 0.96
N VAL A 83 5.85 9.13 1.66
CA VAL A 83 6.17 9.32 3.08
C VAL A 83 7.69 9.46 3.20
N ASN A 84 8.16 10.61 3.69
CA ASN A 84 9.59 10.90 3.86
C ASN A 84 10.44 10.62 2.60
N GLY A 85 9.91 10.92 1.41
CA GLY A 85 10.60 10.70 0.13
C GLY A 85 10.60 9.26 -0.38
N VAL A 86 9.99 8.33 0.36
CA VAL A 86 9.83 6.94 -0.08
C VAL A 86 8.41 6.72 -0.57
N LEU A 87 8.29 6.10 -1.73
CA LEU A 87 7.02 5.71 -2.32
C LEU A 87 6.48 4.47 -1.61
N GLY A 88 5.25 4.56 -1.11
CA GLY A 88 4.51 3.41 -0.64
C GLY A 88 3.20 3.19 -1.39
N TYR A 89 2.61 2.03 -1.18
CA TYR A 89 1.37 1.56 -1.78
C TYR A 89 0.31 1.29 -0.70
N GLU A 90 -0.94 1.65 -0.97
CA GLU A 90 -2.04 1.40 -0.05
C GLU A 90 -2.32 -0.11 0.13
N ALA A 91 -2.73 -0.51 1.33
CA ALA A 91 -3.09 -1.90 1.60
C ALA A 91 -4.25 -2.42 0.72
N GLN A 92 -5.13 -1.52 0.23
CA GLN A 92 -6.17 -1.87 -0.72
C GLN A 92 -5.60 -2.41 -2.04
N LEU A 93 -4.51 -1.80 -2.53
CA LEU A 93 -3.82 -2.28 -3.71
C LEU A 93 -3.13 -3.62 -3.42
N VAL A 94 -2.48 -3.78 -2.27
CA VAL A 94 -1.87 -5.06 -1.88
C VAL A 94 -2.92 -6.20 -1.87
N ASN A 95 -4.09 -5.95 -1.30
CA ASN A 95 -5.21 -6.88 -1.34
C ASN A 95 -5.63 -7.24 -2.78
N ALA A 96 -5.81 -6.22 -3.63
CA ALA A 96 -6.18 -6.41 -5.03
C ALA A 96 -5.13 -7.24 -5.77
N VAL A 97 -3.85 -6.93 -5.59
CA VAL A 97 -2.72 -7.61 -6.22
C VAL A 97 -2.71 -9.09 -5.86
N ILE A 98 -2.88 -9.43 -4.58
CA ILE A 98 -2.88 -10.84 -4.16
C ILE A 98 -4.13 -11.55 -4.66
N SER A 99 -5.30 -10.92 -4.55
CA SER A 99 -6.58 -11.53 -4.97
C SER A 99 -6.68 -11.72 -6.49
N SER A 100 -6.03 -10.87 -7.29
CA SER A 100 -5.93 -11.05 -8.75
C SER A 100 -4.76 -11.91 -9.17
N SER A 101 -3.86 -12.24 -8.25
CA SER A 101 -2.73 -13.11 -8.52
C SER A 101 -3.17 -14.56 -8.55
N ASN A 102 -2.20 -15.40 -8.91
CA ASN A 102 -2.34 -16.84 -8.84
C ASN A 102 -2.01 -17.40 -7.44
N ALA A 103 -1.65 -16.59 -6.44
CA ALA A 103 -1.18 -17.11 -5.16
C ALA A 103 -2.29 -17.66 -4.26
N ILE A 104 -3.52 -17.14 -4.37
CA ILE A 104 -4.66 -17.57 -3.57
C ILE A 104 -5.86 -17.94 -4.44
N VAL A 105 -6.84 -18.62 -3.83
CA VAL A 105 -8.14 -18.92 -4.42
C VAL A 105 -9.21 -18.07 -3.74
N GLY A 106 -9.96 -17.30 -4.52
CA GLY A 106 -11.06 -16.47 -4.00
C GLY A 106 -10.59 -15.15 -3.40
N ARG A 107 -11.00 -14.87 -2.16
CA ARG A 107 -10.75 -13.60 -1.45
C ARG A 107 -10.28 -13.88 -0.03
N PHE A 108 -9.71 -12.87 0.61
CA PHE A 108 -9.38 -12.93 2.03
C PHE A 108 -10.63 -13.11 2.90
N HIS A 109 -10.45 -13.92 3.94
CA HIS A 109 -11.37 -14.12 5.04
C HIS A 109 -10.88 -13.35 6.26
N TYR A 110 -11.82 -12.90 7.08
CA TYR A 110 -11.55 -12.06 8.25
C TYR A 110 -12.34 -12.59 9.42
N GLU A 111 -11.66 -12.78 10.56
CA GLU A 111 -12.31 -13.09 11.82
C GLU A 111 -11.92 -12.04 12.85
N TYR A 112 -12.94 -11.40 13.42
CA TYR A 112 -12.78 -10.37 14.43
C TYR A 112 -13.16 -10.93 15.79
N GLU A 113 -12.34 -10.65 16.79
CA GLU A 113 -12.62 -11.00 18.18
C GLU A 113 -12.74 -9.74 19.04
N GLY A 114 -13.46 -9.88 20.16
CA GLY A 114 -13.67 -8.82 21.14
C GLY A 114 -14.84 -7.87 20.85
N ASP A 115 -15.10 -6.97 21.80
CA ASP A 115 -16.22 -6.01 21.74
C ASP A 115 -15.82 -4.70 21.05
N TRP A 116 -15.94 -4.70 19.72
CA TRP A 116 -15.60 -3.55 18.88
C TRP A 116 -16.51 -2.33 19.07
N SER A 117 -17.65 -2.46 19.76
CA SER A 117 -18.53 -1.32 20.05
C SER A 117 -17.84 -0.26 20.91
N LYS A 118 -16.84 -0.68 21.71
CA LYS A 118 -16.03 0.20 22.56
C LYS A 118 -15.09 1.12 21.76
N CYS A 119 -14.70 0.73 20.55
CA CYS A 119 -13.82 1.50 19.67
C CYS A 119 -14.56 2.11 18.47
N ALA A 120 -15.80 2.56 18.68
CA ALA A 120 -16.66 3.13 17.64
C ALA A 120 -16.98 4.62 17.83
N SER A 121 -16.31 5.30 18.78
CA SER A 121 -16.57 6.70 19.10
C SER A 121 -15.37 7.60 18.80
N MET A 122 -15.64 8.83 18.38
CA MET A 122 -14.64 9.87 18.17
C MET A 122 -15.04 11.11 18.97
N ARG A 123 -14.05 11.86 19.45
CA ARG A 123 -14.29 13.12 20.19
C ARG A 123 -13.45 14.24 19.61
N GLU A 124 -13.97 15.46 19.67
CA GLU A 124 -13.21 16.66 19.34
C GLU A 124 -12.31 17.03 20.52
N GLU A 125 -11.03 17.24 20.25
CA GLU A 125 -10.07 17.75 21.24
C GLU A 125 -9.28 18.91 20.63
N ILE A 126 -9.05 19.95 21.45
CA ILE A 126 -8.23 21.10 21.05
C ILE A 126 -6.78 20.75 21.34
N VAL A 127 -6.00 20.51 20.29
CA VAL A 127 -4.58 20.18 20.38
C VAL A 127 -3.77 21.42 20.05
N LYS A 128 -2.82 21.75 20.93
CA LYS A 128 -1.86 22.84 20.69
C LYS A 128 -0.76 22.36 19.74
N LYS A 129 -0.65 23.01 18.57
CA LYS A 129 0.39 22.69 17.58
C LYS A 129 1.40 23.82 17.45
N PRO A 130 2.69 23.51 17.21
CA PRO A 130 3.71 24.52 16.96
C PRO A 130 3.44 25.25 15.64
N ALA A 131 3.58 26.58 15.64
CA ALA A 131 3.45 27.41 14.44
C ALA A 131 4.80 27.56 13.71
N LYS A 132 4.77 27.68 12.38
CA LYS A 132 5.94 28.04 11.54
C LYS A 132 6.31 29.50 11.81
N GLY A 133 7.07 29.76 12.87
CA GLY A 133 7.43 31.11 13.32
C GLY A 133 7.63 31.25 14.83
N GLY A 134 7.45 30.17 15.59
CA GLY A 134 7.47 30.20 17.06
C GLY A 134 6.09 30.45 17.64
N GLY A 135 5.79 29.83 18.79
CA GLY A 135 4.47 29.83 19.42
C GLY A 135 3.61 28.61 19.08
N THR A 136 2.43 28.52 19.70
CA THR A 136 1.46 27.44 19.52
C THR A 136 0.11 27.98 19.08
N TYR A 137 -0.60 27.26 18.21
CA TYR A 137 -2.00 27.53 17.88
C TYR A 137 -2.91 26.37 18.28
N ASP A 138 -4.15 26.70 18.63
CA ASP A 138 -5.18 25.73 18.93
C ASP A 138 -5.76 25.17 17.64
N LYS A 139 -5.67 23.85 17.46
CA LYS A 139 -6.28 23.13 16.34
C LYS A 139 -7.31 22.16 16.88
N LYS A 140 -8.53 22.23 16.35
CA LYS A 140 -9.54 21.20 16.57
C LYS A 140 -9.14 19.96 15.78
N GLU A 141 -8.86 18.86 16.45
CA GLU A 141 -8.61 17.57 15.82
C GLU A 141 -9.56 16.52 16.39
N MET A 142 -10.01 15.61 15.51
CA MET A 142 -10.73 14.43 15.93
C MET A 142 -9.73 13.46 16.54
N VAL A 143 -9.98 13.02 17.77
CA VAL A 143 -9.20 12.00 18.46
C VAL A 143 -10.10 10.81 18.81
N ARG A 144 -9.46 9.67 19.13
CA ARG A 144 -10.19 8.48 19.60
C ARG A 144 -11.07 8.82 20.80
N GLY A 145 -12.32 8.38 20.76
CA GLY A 145 -13.28 8.52 21.86
C GLY A 145 -13.15 7.44 22.93
N TRP A 146 -12.24 6.48 22.73
CA TRP A 146 -11.97 5.35 23.61
C TRP A 146 -10.55 5.37 24.18
N THR A 147 -10.30 4.55 25.19
CA THR A 147 -9.01 4.43 25.88
C THR A 147 -8.23 3.19 25.44
N SER A 148 -6.94 3.11 25.77
CA SER A 148 -6.15 1.91 25.47
C SER A 148 -6.64 0.65 26.19
N ALA A 149 -7.37 0.79 27.30
CA ALA A 149 -7.98 -0.34 28.00
C ALA A 149 -9.15 -0.94 27.20
N ASP A 150 -9.88 -0.10 26.47
CA ASP A 150 -11.00 -0.52 25.61
C ASP A 150 -10.54 -1.35 24.41
N GLU A 151 -9.28 -1.21 24.01
CA GLU A 151 -8.68 -1.96 22.88
C GLU A 151 -8.26 -3.39 23.27
N GLN A 152 -8.31 -3.74 24.55
CA GLN A 152 -7.84 -5.03 25.02
C GLN A 152 -8.75 -6.17 24.56
N GLY A 153 -8.13 -7.23 24.02
CA GLY A 153 -8.82 -8.37 23.44
C GLY A 153 -9.48 -8.10 22.08
N LEU A 154 -9.39 -6.88 21.54
CA LEU A 154 -9.83 -6.60 20.17
C LEU A 154 -8.76 -7.09 19.20
N SER A 155 -9.11 -8.03 18.34
CA SER A 155 -8.19 -8.58 17.35
C SER A 155 -8.87 -8.85 16.02
N VAL A 156 -8.05 -8.98 14.98
CA VAL A 156 -8.47 -9.56 13.71
C VAL A 156 -7.42 -10.55 13.25
N ARG A 157 -7.86 -11.72 12.78
CA ARG A 157 -7.01 -12.60 11.96
C ARG A 157 -7.51 -12.61 10.53
N VAL A 158 -6.56 -12.66 9.61
CA VAL A 158 -6.80 -12.69 8.16
C VAL A 158 -6.28 -14.00 7.61
N GLY A 159 -7.03 -14.60 6.70
CA GLY A 159 -6.63 -15.84 6.04
C GLY A 159 -7.08 -15.88 4.60
N ALA A 160 -6.47 -16.75 3.81
CA ALA A 160 -6.91 -17.06 2.45
C ALA A 160 -6.57 -18.52 2.14
N VAL A 161 -7.27 -19.10 1.16
CA VAL A 161 -6.93 -20.42 0.63
C VAL A 161 -5.76 -20.26 -0.34
N ILE A 162 -4.59 -20.79 0.01
CA ILE A 162 -3.41 -20.71 -0.87
C ILE A 162 -3.61 -21.65 -2.06
N ARG A 163 -3.05 -21.31 -3.23
CA ARG A 163 -3.11 -22.18 -4.40
C ARG A 163 -2.58 -23.57 -4.06
N GLY A 164 -3.42 -24.58 -4.33
CA GLY A 164 -3.08 -25.98 -4.08
C GLY A 164 -3.53 -26.48 -2.71
N GLU A 165 -3.97 -25.60 -1.83
CA GLU A 165 -4.58 -25.94 -0.55
C GLU A 165 -6.11 -25.93 -0.64
N SER A 166 -6.77 -26.67 0.26
CA SER A 166 -8.23 -26.72 0.36
C SER A 166 -8.78 -25.95 1.56
N GLU A 167 -7.94 -25.69 2.56
CA GLU A 167 -8.32 -25.02 3.80
C GLU A 167 -7.82 -23.57 3.83
N ILE A 168 -8.42 -22.77 4.71
CA ILE A 168 -7.97 -21.40 4.91
C ILE A 168 -6.68 -21.44 5.73
N THR A 169 -5.60 -20.93 5.15
CA THR A 169 -4.38 -20.65 5.89
C THR A 169 -4.54 -19.34 6.63
N TRP A 170 -4.77 -19.42 7.93
CA TRP A 170 -4.92 -18.26 8.81
C TRP A 170 -3.57 -17.67 9.20
N GLY A 171 -3.51 -16.34 9.26
CA GLY A 171 -2.44 -15.62 9.93
C GLY A 171 -2.67 -15.51 11.43
N GLU A 172 -1.63 -15.07 12.14
CA GLU A 172 -1.73 -14.76 13.57
C GLU A 172 -2.74 -13.62 13.82
N PRO A 173 -3.53 -13.69 14.91
CA PRO A 173 -4.38 -12.59 15.31
C PRO A 173 -3.56 -11.32 15.60
N VAL A 174 -3.92 -10.22 14.93
CA VAL A 174 -3.35 -8.90 15.20
C VAL A 174 -4.23 -8.19 16.22
N PHE A 175 -3.68 -7.93 17.40
CA PHE A 175 -4.39 -7.24 18.47
C PHE A 175 -4.29 -5.73 18.32
N LEU A 176 -5.41 -5.02 18.41
CA LEU A 176 -5.45 -3.56 18.27
C LEU A 176 -4.53 -2.89 19.28
N SER A 177 -4.53 -3.36 20.53
CA SER A 177 -3.68 -2.85 21.61
C SER A 177 -2.17 -3.02 21.37
N SER A 178 -1.75 -3.95 20.51
CA SER A 178 -0.35 -4.13 20.10
C SER A 178 0.09 -3.25 18.92
N VAL A 179 -0.85 -2.60 18.24
CA VAL A 179 -0.52 -1.75 17.09
C VAL A 179 0.03 -0.41 17.55
N ILE A 180 1.35 -0.26 17.42
CA ILE A 180 2.08 0.95 17.82
C ILE A 180 1.92 2.07 16.77
N THR A 181 2.13 1.74 15.49
CA THR A 181 2.13 2.72 14.39
C THR A 181 0.72 2.90 13.84
N ARG A 182 0.18 4.13 13.90
CA ARG A 182 -1.18 4.47 13.46
C ARG A 182 -1.18 5.80 12.70
N ASN A 183 -0.51 5.82 11.54
CA ASN A 183 -0.17 7.04 10.82
C ASN A 183 -1.29 7.60 9.93
N SER A 184 -2.50 7.05 10.06
CA SER A 184 -3.67 7.46 9.30
C SER A 184 -4.78 7.95 10.25
N PRO A 185 -5.47 9.06 9.93
CA PRO A 185 -6.65 9.48 10.70
C PRO A 185 -7.78 8.43 10.66
N LEU A 186 -7.73 7.50 9.69
CA LEU A 186 -8.67 6.38 9.61
C LEU A 186 -8.53 5.39 10.78
N TRP A 187 -7.43 5.41 11.53
CA TRP A 187 -7.34 4.62 12.77
C TRP A 187 -8.30 5.12 13.85
N ILE A 188 -8.79 6.36 13.74
CA ILE A 188 -9.77 6.96 14.65
C ILE A 188 -11.19 6.72 14.13
N SER A 189 -11.44 6.95 12.84
CA SER A 189 -12.79 6.86 12.27
C SER A 189 -13.19 5.46 11.79
N ASN A 190 -12.22 4.62 11.43
CA ASN A 190 -12.46 3.26 10.92
C ASN A 190 -11.38 2.26 11.39
N PRO A 191 -11.22 2.04 12.71
CA PRO A 191 -10.17 1.19 13.26
C PRO A 191 -10.26 -0.27 12.80
N LYS A 192 -11.48 -0.83 12.66
CA LYS A 192 -11.69 -2.22 12.18
C LYS A 192 -11.06 -2.44 10.81
N GLN A 193 -11.30 -1.51 9.88
CA GLN A 193 -10.75 -1.63 8.54
C GLN A 193 -9.23 -1.46 8.54
N GLN A 194 -8.70 -0.51 9.32
CA GLN A 194 -7.25 -0.28 9.37
C GLN A 194 -6.48 -1.49 9.93
N ILE A 195 -6.99 -2.12 11.00
CA ILE A 195 -6.34 -3.32 11.54
C ILE A 195 -6.43 -4.51 10.58
N ALA A 196 -7.52 -4.63 9.82
CA ALA A 196 -7.67 -5.69 8.83
C ALA A 196 -6.68 -5.52 7.67
N TYR A 197 -6.45 -4.28 7.25
CA TYR A 197 -5.38 -3.97 6.29
C TYR A 197 -4.00 -4.31 6.84
N LEU A 198 -3.73 -4.02 8.12
CA LEU A 198 -2.47 -4.39 8.74
C LEU A 198 -2.27 -5.92 8.78
N ALA A 199 -3.29 -6.66 9.24
CA ALA A 199 -3.25 -8.12 9.29
C ALA A 199 -3.09 -8.75 7.90
N LEU A 200 -3.77 -8.21 6.89
CA LEU A 200 -3.60 -8.64 5.50
C LEU A 200 -2.16 -8.45 5.01
N LYS A 201 -1.54 -7.31 5.34
CA LYS A 201 -0.12 -7.05 4.98
C LYS A 201 0.80 -8.08 5.64
N TYR A 202 0.61 -8.36 6.94
CA TYR A 202 1.42 -9.36 7.64
C TYR A 202 1.25 -10.76 7.05
N TRP A 203 0.01 -11.15 6.76
CA TRP A 203 -0.28 -12.42 6.08
C TRP A 203 0.41 -12.49 4.71
N ALA A 204 0.28 -11.43 3.92
CA ALA A 204 0.86 -11.35 2.57
C ALA A 204 2.39 -11.46 2.58
N ARG A 205 3.05 -10.82 3.56
CA ARG A 205 4.50 -10.89 3.74
C ARG A 205 4.96 -12.31 4.04
N LEU A 206 4.16 -13.06 4.80
CA LEU A 206 4.50 -14.43 5.19
C LEU A 206 4.24 -15.43 4.07
N TYR A 207 3.06 -15.37 3.42
CA TYR A 207 2.59 -16.42 2.52
C TYR A 207 2.64 -16.05 1.03
N CYS A 208 2.70 -14.76 0.69
CA CYS A 208 2.76 -14.28 -0.70
C CYS A 208 3.89 -13.25 -0.94
N PRO A 209 5.12 -13.44 -0.39
CA PRO A 209 6.17 -12.43 -0.49
C PRO A 209 6.57 -12.12 -1.94
N ALA A 210 6.56 -13.13 -2.81
CA ALA A 210 6.88 -12.99 -4.24
C ALA A 210 5.84 -12.20 -5.04
N VAL A 211 4.63 -12.02 -4.51
CA VAL A 211 3.58 -11.19 -5.13
C VAL A 211 3.75 -9.73 -4.70
N VAL A 212 4.13 -9.51 -3.44
CA VAL A 212 4.36 -8.19 -2.84
C VAL A 212 5.69 -7.58 -3.30
N LEU A 213 6.72 -8.39 -3.57
CA LEU A 213 8.02 -7.96 -4.15
C LEU A 213 8.71 -6.78 -3.42
N GLY A 214 8.52 -6.70 -2.10
CA GLY A 214 9.18 -5.67 -1.29
C GLY A 214 8.53 -4.29 -1.34
N VAL A 215 7.33 -4.12 -1.93
CA VAL A 215 6.62 -2.84 -1.85
C VAL A 215 6.30 -2.48 -0.40
N TYR A 216 6.45 -1.22 -0.04
CA TYR A 216 6.15 -0.71 1.30
C TYR A 216 4.75 -0.12 1.34
N THR A 217 4.11 -0.17 2.50
CA THR A 217 2.86 0.53 2.80
C THR A 217 3.12 1.73 3.71
N PRO A 218 2.20 2.71 3.86
CA PRO A 218 2.54 3.97 4.52
C PRO A 218 3.03 3.78 5.95
N ASP A 219 2.45 2.80 6.64
CA ASP A 219 2.80 2.49 8.04
C ASP A 219 4.15 1.77 8.19
N GLU A 220 4.73 1.22 7.11
CA GLU A 220 6.02 0.51 7.11
C GLU A 220 7.21 1.42 6.77
N VAL A 221 6.95 2.57 6.14
CA VAL A 221 8.00 3.46 5.61
C VAL A 221 8.58 4.40 6.67
N GLU A 222 7.84 4.68 7.74
CA GLU A 222 8.30 5.64 8.72
C GLU A 222 9.35 5.03 9.68
N GLN A 223 10.58 5.53 9.63
CA GLN A 223 11.63 5.21 10.59
C GLN A 223 11.23 5.74 11.96
N ARG A 224 11.28 4.88 12.98
CA ARG A 224 11.35 5.35 14.38
C ARG A 224 12.55 6.27 14.44
N ALA A 225 12.39 7.51 14.90
CA ALA A 225 13.52 8.25 15.42
C ALA A 225 14.13 7.35 16.51
N GLU A 226 15.32 6.80 16.27
CA GLU A 226 16.05 6.05 17.28
C GLU A 226 16.16 6.98 18.49
N LYS A 227 15.47 6.64 19.59
CA LYS A 227 15.73 7.32 20.85
C LYS A 227 17.16 6.98 21.21
N GLU A 228 18.05 7.96 21.25
CA GLU A 228 19.37 7.79 21.88
C GLU A 228 19.13 7.36 23.33
N ILE A 229 19.43 6.10 23.64
CA ILE A 229 19.25 5.52 24.99
C ILE A 229 20.42 5.93 25.91
N ASN A 230 21.51 6.46 25.35
CA ASN A 230 22.68 6.90 26.10
C ASN A 230 23.00 8.37 25.79
N PRO A 231 22.76 9.31 26.71
CA PRO A 231 23.38 10.62 26.61
C PRO A 231 24.90 10.48 26.78
N ALA A 232 25.68 11.09 25.89
CA ALA A 232 27.13 11.17 26.07
C ALA A 232 27.46 11.82 27.43
N PRO A 233 28.42 11.28 28.21
CA PRO A 233 28.77 11.87 29.50
C PRO A 233 29.25 13.31 29.30
N SER A 234 28.64 14.23 30.03
CA SER A 234 29.01 15.64 30.01
C SER A 234 30.45 15.79 30.52
N PRO A 235 31.34 16.53 29.82
CA PRO A 235 32.71 16.70 30.28
C PRO A 235 32.71 17.40 31.63
N ALA A 236 33.29 16.73 32.63
CA ALA A 236 33.45 17.28 33.97
C ALA A 236 34.18 18.62 33.89
N ARG A 237 33.60 19.68 34.47
CA ARG A 237 34.31 20.94 34.68
C ARG A 237 35.45 20.68 35.66
N GLU A 238 36.69 20.90 35.22
CA GLU A 238 37.85 20.92 36.11
C GLU A 238 37.70 22.07 37.12
N PRO A 239 37.93 21.82 38.42
CA PRO A 239 38.00 22.89 39.41
C PRO A 239 39.30 23.67 39.23
N GLY A 240 39.19 25.00 39.14
CA GLY A 240 40.32 25.92 39.17
C GLY A 240 40.92 26.11 40.56
#